data_AF-A0A7V2CNX9-F1
#
_entry.id   AF-A0A7V2CNX9-F1
#
_cell.length_a   1.000
_cell.length_b   1.000
_cell.length_c   1.000
_cell.angle_alpha   90.00
_cell.angle_beta   90.00
_cell.angle_gamma   90.00
#
_symmetry.space_group_name_H-M   'P 1'
#
loop_
_entity.id
_entity.type
_entity.pdbx_description
1 polymer ?
#
loop_
_entity_poly.entity_id
_entity_poly.type
_entity_poly.pdbx_seq_one_letter_code
_entity_poly.pdbx_strand_id
1 'polypeptide(L)'
;MRPSTAVWRRRTSGEVQGVTSAAPEKRVGQLLALLEEMHQLCAELREVIGRKLAAMRRADTEAMAQAAGRERFLTERLEEREGLRKQLMELIGEQFGRDGKASRAMTISELASRVGEPLAVRLTALGGVLRQAMQQTAEANRVAALVGREMLGHFQRIYAVMAAGGREQSGYSRLGGAQSGAGARLFEVTG
;
A
#
# COMPACT_ATOMS: atom_id res chain seq x y z
N MET A 1 -61.15 -38.60 -36.40
CA MET A 1 -60.33 -39.83 -36.22
C MET A 1 -58.94 -39.41 -35.75
N ARG A 2 -58.35 -40.24 -34.88
CA ARG A 2 -57.18 -40.10 -33.96
C ARG A 2 -55.83 -39.69 -34.63
N PRO A 3 -54.69 -39.45 -33.91
CA PRO A 3 -54.46 -39.52 -32.45
C PRO A 3 -53.66 -38.34 -31.81
N SER A 4 -53.86 -38.25 -30.50
CA SER A 4 -53.01 -37.64 -29.48
C SER A 4 -51.62 -38.30 -29.44
N THR A 5 -50.55 -37.52 -29.34
CA THR A 5 -49.20 -37.98 -29.00
C THR A 5 -48.64 -37.16 -27.84
N ALA A 6 -49.08 -37.53 -26.64
CA ALA A 6 -48.34 -37.30 -25.42
C ALA A 6 -47.09 -38.21 -25.42
N VAL A 7 -45.91 -37.63 -25.60
CA VAL A 7 -44.64 -38.33 -25.33
C VAL A 7 -43.94 -37.64 -24.17
N TRP A 8 -44.10 -38.31 -23.04
CA TRP A 8 -43.34 -38.19 -21.81
C TRP A 8 -41.83 -38.18 -22.08
N ARG A 9 -41.16 -37.03 -21.94
CA ARG A 9 -39.74 -37.02 -21.59
C ARG A 9 -39.62 -36.85 -20.08
N ARG A 10 -39.65 -37.98 -19.36
CA ARG A 10 -39.01 -38.10 -18.05
C ARG A 10 -37.51 -37.84 -18.27
N ARG A 11 -37.09 -36.58 -18.17
CA ARG A 11 -35.68 -36.27 -17.96
C ARG A 11 -35.35 -36.77 -16.56
N THR A 12 -34.53 -37.82 -16.56
CA THR A 12 -33.79 -38.34 -15.43
C THR A 12 -33.19 -37.20 -14.62
N SER A 13 -33.77 -36.98 -13.43
CA SER A 13 -33.17 -36.26 -12.31
C SER A 13 -31.97 -37.05 -11.78
N GLY A 14 -30.98 -37.29 -12.63
CA GLY A 14 -29.71 -37.89 -12.26
C GLY A 14 -28.86 -36.84 -11.56
N GLU A 15 -28.74 -37.00 -10.25
CA GLU A 15 -27.53 -36.77 -9.46
C GLU A 15 -26.44 -35.94 -10.15
N VAL A 16 -26.60 -34.61 -10.10
CA VAL A 16 -25.45 -33.69 -10.10
C VAL A 16 -25.23 -33.24 -8.66
N GLN A 17 -25.15 -34.20 -7.73
CA GLN A 17 -24.75 -33.99 -6.34
C GLN A 17 -23.40 -34.67 -6.17
N GLY A 18 -22.31 -33.90 -6.17
CA GLY A 18 -21.02 -34.47 -5.72
C GLY A 18 -19.75 -33.75 -6.13
N VAL A 19 -19.76 -32.88 -7.16
CA VAL A 19 -18.50 -32.39 -7.75
C VAL A 19 -18.23 -30.89 -7.55
N THR A 20 -19.15 -30.10 -6.99
CA THR A 20 -19.00 -28.62 -6.91
C THR A 20 -18.75 -28.01 -5.52
N SER A 21 -18.64 -28.81 -4.45
CA SER A 21 -18.42 -28.29 -3.09
C SER A 21 -16.95 -28.34 -2.64
N ALA A 22 -15.98 -28.11 -3.53
CA ALA A 22 -14.64 -27.74 -3.10
C ALA A 22 -14.74 -26.42 -2.32
N ALA A 23 -14.79 -26.58 -1.00
CA ALA A 23 -15.74 -25.89 -0.15
C ALA A 23 -15.47 -24.39 0.00
N PRO A 24 -16.50 -23.54 0.15
CA PRO A 24 -16.35 -22.12 0.50
C PRO A 24 -15.40 -21.93 1.69
N GLU A 25 -15.37 -22.89 2.62
CA GLU A 25 -14.42 -22.97 3.73
C GLU A 25 -12.94 -22.96 3.30
N LYS A 26 -12.58 -23.67 2.22
CA LYS A 26 -11.20 -23.68 1.71
C LYS A 26 -10.78 -22.30 1.21
N ARG A 27 -11.68 -21.59 0.51
CA ARG A 27 -11.43 -20.23 0.02
C ARG A 27 -11.35 -19.24 1.17
N VAL A 28 -12.20 -19.39 2.19
CA VAL A 28 -12.11 -18.61 3.43
C VAL A 28 -10.77 -18.88 4.13
N GLY A 29 -10.31 -20.13 4.17
CA GLY A 29 -8.97 -20.47 4.69
C GLY A 29 -7.84 -19.79 3.93
N GLN A 30 -7.93 -19.73 2.60
CA GLN A 30 -6.97 -18.98 1.76
C GLN A 30 -7.00 -17.48 2.05
N LEU A 31 -8.20 -16.91 2.23
CA LEU A 31 -8.36 -15.51 2.60
C LEU A 31 -7.73 -15.22 3.97
N LEU A 32 -7.92 -16.09 4.96
CA LEU A 32 -7.30 -15.95 6.28
C LEU A 32 -5.77 -15.93 6.18
N ALA A 33 -5.17 -16.87 5.44
CA ALA A 33 -3.73 -16.89 5.21
C ALA A 33 -3.23 -15.60 4.53
N LEU A 34 -3.97 -15.11 3.51
CA LEU A 34 -3.63 -13.86 2.84
C LEU A 34 -3.71 -12.63 3.77
N LEU A 35 -4.71 -12.58 4.65
CA LEU A 35 -4.85 -11.51 5.64
C LEU A 35 -3.70 -11.54 6.67
N GLU A 36 -3.22 -12.73 7.06
CA GLU A 36 -2.03 -12.89 7.90
C GLU A 36 -0.76 -12.39 7.20
N GLU A 37 -0.58 -12.74 5.91
CA GLU A 37 0.54 -12.22 5.09
C GLU A 37 0.50 -10.70 4.98
N MET A 38 -0.68 -10.11 4.71
CA MET A 38 -0.84 -8.65 4.65
C MET A 38 -0.52 -7.98 5.99
N HIS A 39 -0.92 -8.59 7.11
CA HIS A 39 -0.59 -8.09 8.44
C HIS A 39 0.92 -8.08 8.69
N GLN A 40 1.63 -9.15 8.31
CA GLN A 40 3.10 -9.21 8.41
C GLN A 40 3.76 -8.13 7.55
N LEU A 41 3.31 -7.94 6.31
CA LEU A 41 3.80 -6.87 5.43
C LEU A 41 3.57 -5.47 6.02
N CYS A 42 2.41 -5.22 6.63
CA CYS A 42 2.15 -3.95 7.33
C CYS A 42 3.11 -3.72 8.51
N ALA A 43 3.41 -4.77 9.28
CA ALA A 43 4.36 -4.70 10.39
C ALA A 43 5.79 -4.42 9.90
N GLU A 44 6.26 -5.13 8.87
CA GLU A 44 7.55 -4.87 8.23
C GLU A 44 7.65 -3.44 7.68
N LEU A 45 6.60 -2.97 7.01
CA LEU A 45 6.56 -1.61 6.45
C LEU A 45 6.67 -0.56 7.56
N ARG A 46 6.00 -0.77 8.69
CA ARG A 46 6.11 0.12 9.86
C ARG A 46 7.53 0.16 10.41
N GLU A 47 8.23 -0.98 10.49
CA GLU A 47 9.63 -1.02 10.93
C GLU A 47 10.56 -0.30 9.95
N VAL A 48 10.35 -0.44 8.65
CA VAL A 48 11.11 0.28 7.62
C VAL A 48 10.90 1.79 7.74
N ILE A 49 9.66 2.24 7.96
CA ILE A 49 9.36 3.66 8.21
C ILE A 49 10.07 4.15 9.48
N GLY A 50 10.09 3.36 10.55
CA GLY A 50 10.83 3.66 11.78
C GLY A 50 12.34 3.82 11.52
N ARG A 51 12.93 2.92 10.73
CA ARG A 51 14.34 3.02 10.31
C ARG A 51 14.61 4.25 9.45
N LYS A 52 13.70 4.58 8.52
CA LYS A 52 13.79 5.79 7.68
C LYS A 52 13.79 7.06 8.54
N LEU A 53 12.91 7.14 9.54
CA LEU A 53 12.89 8.23 10.52
C LEU A 53 14.19 8.33 11.34
N ALA A 54 14.74 7.19 11.77
CA ALA A 54 16.01 7.17 12.49
C ALA A 54 17.20 7.62 11.60
N ALA A 55 17.19 7.26 10.31
CA ALA A 55 18.19 7.71 9.34
C ALA A 55 18.07 9.22 9.07
N MET A 56 16.85 9.75 8.91
CA MET A 56 16.57 11.18 8.78
C MET A 56 17.16 11.99 9.96
N ARG A 57 16.96 11.52 11.19
CA ARG A 57 17.50 12.18 12.40
C ARG A 57 19.03 12.24 12.42
N ARG A 58 19.70 11.27 11.80
CA ARG A 58 21.17 11.18 11.72
C ARG A 58 21.73 11.81 10.44
N ALA A 59 20.88 12.37 9.58
CA ALA A 59 21.24 12.83 8.24
C ALA A 59 21.98 11.77 7.39
N ASP A 60 21.64 10.49 7.60
CA ASP A 60 22.25 9.35 6.91
C ASP A 60 21.52 9.09 5.59
N THR A 61 22.00 9.71 4.51
CA THR A 61 21.35 9.70 3.19
C THR A 61 21.34 8.32 2.54
N GLU A 62 22.37 7.51 2.78
CA GLU A 62 22.45 6.14 2.28
C GLU A 62 21.40 5.26 2.96
N ALA A 63 21.33 5.29 4.28
CA ALA A 63 20.30 4.53 5.02
C ALA A 63 18.88 5.01 4.67
N MET A 64 18.69 6.31 4.41
CA MET A 64 17.40 6.85 3.92
C MET A 64 17.04 6.25 2.54
N ALA A 65 17.99 6.18 1.61
CA ALA A 65 17.77 5.63 0.28
C ALA A 65 17.44 4.13 0.33
N GLN A 66 18.19 3.35 1.13
CA GLN A 66 17.93 1.93 1.35
C GLN A 66 16.53 1.69 1.95
N ALA A 67 16.16 2.46 2.97
CA ALA A 67 14.84 2.37 3.59
C ALA A 67 13.72 2.72 2.60
N ALA A 68 13.90 3.76 1.79
CA ALA A 68 12.93 4.14 0.75
C ALA A 68 12.76 3.06 -0.34
N GLY A 69 13.85 2.41 -0.74
CA GLY A 69 13.79 1.27 -1.67
C GLY A 69 12.99 0.10 -1.10
N ARG A 70 13.23 -0.26 0.17
CA ARG A 70 12.48 -1.33 0.86
C ARG A 70 11.02 -0.96 1.07
N GLU A 71 10.73 0.30 1.41
CA GLU A 71 9.37 0.83 1.56
C GLU A 71 8.56 0.68 0.26
N ARG A 72 9.17 1.04 -0.89
CA ARG A 72 8.55 0.86 -2.21
C ARG A 72 8.24 -0.61 -2.48
N PHE A 73 9.22 -1.49 -2.31
CA PHE A 73 9.04 -2.93 -2.50
C PHE A 73 7.88 -3.48 -1.64
N LEU A 74 7.82 -3.13 -0.36
CA LEU A 74 6.74 -3.60 0.52
C LEU A 74 5.37 -3.04 0.13
N THR A 75 5.32 -1.81 -0.36
CA THR A 75 4.07 -1.18 -0.83
C THR A 75 3.54 -1.89 -2.08
N GLU A 76 4.41 -2.17 -3.06
CA GLU A 76 4.05 -2.93 -4.27
C GLU A 76 3.52 -4.33 -3.90
N ARG A 77 4.19 -5.02 -2.97
CA ARG A 77 3.73 -6.33 -2.49
C ARG A 77 2.38 -6.25 -1.78
N LEU A 78 2.12 -5.21 -1.00
CA LEU A 78 0.81 -4.99 -0.38
C LEU A 78 -0.29 -4.75 -1.42
N GLU A 79 0.00 -3.99 -2.49
CA GLU A 79 -0.93 -3.77 -3.59
C GLU A 79 -1.26 -5.07 -4.35
N GLU A 80 -0.26 -5.91 -4.62
CA GLU A 80 -0.46 -7.25 -5.18
C GLU A 80 -1.39 -8.10 -4.30
N ARG A 81 -1.13 -8.12 -2.98
CA ARG A 81 -1.96 -8.90 -2.03
C ARG A 81 -3.37 -8.35 -1.92
N GLU A 82 -3.56 -7.04 -1.97
CA GLU A 82 -4.88 -6.42 -2.00
C GLU A 82 -5.64 -6.79 -3.28
N GLY A 83 -4.95 -6.90 -4.42
CA GLY A 83 -5.51 -7.43 -5.67
C GLY A 83 -6.02 -8.87 -5.51
N LEU A 84 -5.19 -9.76 -4.94
CA LEU A 84 -5.57 -11.14 -4.66
C LEU A 84 -6.73 -11.23 -3.65
N ARG A 85 -6.76 -10.35 -2.64
CA ARG A 85 -7.83 -10.28 -1.64
C ARG A 85 -9.16 -9.97 -2.31
N LYS A 86 -9.19 -8.98 -3.21
CA LYS A 86 -10.40 -8.61 -3.97
C LYS A 86 -10.89 -9.77 -4.84
N GLN A 87 -9.98 -10.49 -5.50
CA GLN A 87 -10.32 -11.67 -6.31
C GLN A 87 -10.89 -12.81 -5.46
N LEU A 88 -10.28 -13.11 -4.32
CA LEU A 88 -10.81 -14.13 -3.39
C LEU A 88 -12.18 -13.73 -2.84
N MET A 89 -12.37 -12.47 -2.45
CA MET A 89 -13.67 -11.97 -1.98
C MET A 89 -14.75 -12.07 -3.06
N GLU A 90 -14.42 -11.80 -4.32
CA GLU A 90 -15.32 -11.99 -5.46
C GLU A 90 -15.75 -13.45 -5.60
N LEU A 91 -14.79 -14.37 -5.65
CA LEU A 91 -15.03 -15.81 -5.77
C LEU A 91 -15.81 -16.40 -4.59
N ILE A 92 -15.59 -15.88 -3.38
CA ILE A 92 -16.34 -16.29 -2.19
C ILE A 92 -17.77 -15.73 -2.26
N GLY A 93 -17.94 -14.46 -2.63
CA GLY A 93 -19.26 -13.83 -2.73
C GLY A 93 -20.16 -14.48 -3.79
N GLU A 94 -19.58 -14.89 -4.93
CA GLU A 94 -20.29 -15.66 -5.96
C GLU A 94 -20.83 -17.00 -5.43
N GLN A 95 -20.08 -17.68 -4.56
CA GLN A 95 -20.56 -18.92 -3.91
C GLN A 95 -21.72 -18.68 -2.95
N PHE A 96 -21.85 -17.47 -2.42
CA PHE A 96 -22.98 -17.04 -1.60
C PHE A 96 -24.10 -16.40 -2.42
N GLY A 97 -24.07 -16.50 -3.75
CA GLY A 97 -25.12 -16.01 -4.65
C GLY A 97 -25.14 -14.49 -4.83
N ARG A 98 -24.02 -13.79 -4.57
CA ARG A 98 -23.89 -12.36 -4.87
C ARG A 98 -23.33 -12.14 -6.27
N ASP A 99 -23.78 -11.06 -6.92
CA ASP A 99 -23.25 -10.58 -8.19
C ASP A 99 -21.83 -10.01 -8.01
N GLY A 100 -20.96 -10.16 -9.02
CA GLY A 100 -19.52 -9.91 -8.90
C GLY A 100 -19.15 -8.53 -8.33
N LYS A 101 -19.91 -7.48 -8.66
CA LYS A 101 -19.70 -6.14 -8.07
C LYS A 101 -20.01 -6.10 -6.57
N ALA A 102 -21.14 -6.67 -6.13
CA ALA A 102 -21.48 -6.74 -4.71
C ALA A 102 -20.57 -7.73 -3.94
N SER A 103 -20.04 -8.74 -4.62
CA SER A 103 -19.06 -9.67 -4.04
C SER A 103 -17.74 -8.98 -3.72
N ARG A 104 -17.21 -8.13 -4.62
CA ARG A 104 -16.00 -7.32 -4.37
C ARG A 104 -16.16 -6.30 -3.24
N ALA A 105 -17.36 -5.78 -3.06
CA ALA A 105 -17.67 -4.79 -2.02
C ALA A 105 -17.99 -5.43 -0.65
N MET A 106 -18.10 -6.76 -0.57
CA MET A 106 -18.41 -7.46 0.67
C MET A 106 -17.35 -7.16 1.75
N THR A 107 -17.81 -6.78 2.94
CA THR A 107 -16.91 -6.55 4.08
C THR A 107 -16.53 -7.86 4.78
N ILE A 108 -15.42 -7.88 5.53
CA ILE A 108 -15.04 -9.06 6.35
C ILE A 108 -16.15 -9.41 7.35
N SER A 109 -16.83 -8.40 7.92
CA SER A 109 -17.95 -8.62 8.85
C SER A 109 -19.16 -9.28 8.17
N GLU A 110 -19.49 -8.85 6.94
CA GLU A 110 -20.53 -9.49 6.14
C GLU A 110 -20.16 -10.91 5.72
N LEU A 111 -18.88 -11.17 5.42
CA LEU A 111 -18.43 -12.51 5.14
C LEU A 111 -18.53 -13.39 6.38
N ALA A 112 -18.05 -12.90 7.54
CA ALA A 112 -18.10 -13.61 8.81
C ALA A 112 -19.54 -13.98 9.20
N SER A 113 -20.54 -13.13 8.93
CA SER A 113 -21.94 -13.44 9.21
C SER A 113 -22.54 -14.54 8.32
N ARG A 114 -21.85 -14.94 7.25
CA ARG A 114 -22.27 -15.96 6.28
C ARG A 114 -21.50 -17.27 6.43
N VAL A 115 -20.37 -17.25 7.14
CA VAL A 115 -19.53 -18.41 7.37
C VAL A 115 -19.84 -18.97 8.76
N GLY A 116 -19.86 -20.30 8.89
CA GLY A 116 -20.03 -20.95 10.19
C GLY A 116 -18.82 -20.76 11.12
N GLU A 117 -19.01 -21.07 12.40
CA GLU A 117 -17.92 -21.16 13.35
C GLU A 117 -17.02 -22.37 13.08
N PRO A 118 -15.69 -22.30 13.28
CA PRO A 118 -14.92 -21.25 13.98
C PRO A 118 -14.32 -20.16 13.06
N LEU A 119 -14.64 -20.18 11.77
CA LEU A 119 -14.00 -19.31 10.78
C LEU A 119 -14.47 -17.85 10.91
N ALA A 120 -15.73 -17.62 11.32
CA ALA A 120 -16.29 -16.29 11.52
C ALA A 120 -15.53 -15.49 12.60
N VAL A 121 -15.25 -16.11 13.75
CA VAL A 121 -14.43 -15.51 14.82
C VAL A 121 -13.02 -15.16 14.31
N ARG A 122 -12.37 -16.09 13.60
CA ARG A 122 -11.01 -15.87 13.08
C ARG A 122 -10.96 -14.72 12.07
N LEU A 123 -11.92 -14.67 11.14
CA LEU A 123 -12.02 -13.59 10.14
C LEU A 123 -12.17 -12.24 10.82
N THR A 124 -13.07 -12.15 11.80
CA THR A 124 -13.35 -10.90 12.52
C THR A 124 -12.15 -10.43 13.32
N ALA A 125 -11.50 -11.34 14.06
CA ALA A 125 -10.31 -11.04 14.84
C ALA A 125 -9.16 -10.55 13.95
N LEU A 126 -8.83 -11.31 12.90
CA LEU A 126 -7.74 -10.97 11.99
C LEU A 126 -8.02 -9.69 11.19
N GLY A 127 -9.27 -9.48 10.75
CA GLY A 127 -9.69 -8.24 10.10
C GLY A 127 -9.54 -7.02 11.00
N GLY A 128 -9.78 -7.17 12.32
CA GLY A 128 -9.52 -6.14 13.32
C GLY A 128 -8.03 -5.83 13.45
N VAL A 129 -7.20 -6.87 13.62
CA VAL A 129 -5.74 -6.75 13.74
C VAL A 129 -5.12 -6.09 12.51
N LEU A 130 -5.52 -6.52 11.30
CA LEU A 130 -5.02 -5.92 10.06
C LEU A 130 -5.39 -4.44 9.95
N ARG A 131 -6.64 -4.07 10.29
CA ARG A 131 -7.07 -2.67 10.26
C ARG A 131 -6.24 -1.81 11.22
N GLN A 132 -5.99 -2.29 12.43
CA GLN A 132 -5.15 -1.61 13.40
C GLN A 132 -3.71 -1.44 12.88
N ALA A 133 -3.13 -2.49 12.31
CA ALA A 133 -1.78 -2.44 11.73
C ALA A 133 -1.69 -1.42 10.58
N MET A 134 -2.66 -1.41 9.66
CA MET A 134 -2.72 -0.42 8.58
C MET A 134 -2.83 1.01 9.10
N GLN A 135 -3.63 1.26 10.15
CA GLN A 135 -3.75 2.58 10.77
C GLN A 135 -2.42 3.04 11.37
N GLN A 136 -1.73 2.17 12.11
CA GLN A 136 -0.42 2.47 12.70
C GLN A 136 0.64 2.74 11.62
N THR A 137 0.65 1.96 10.54
CA THR A 137 1.56 2.18 9.41
C THR A 137 1.27 3.51 8.71
N ALA A 138 -0.02 3.86 8.52
CA ALA A 138 -0.42 5.14 7.95
C ALA A 138 -0.02 6.32 8.83
N GLU A 139 -0.18 6.21 10.16
CA GLU A 139 0.26 7.22 11.12
C GLU A 139 1.77 7.42 11.08
N ALA A 140 2.55 6.32 11.14
CA ALA A 140 4.00 6.38 11.04
C ALA A 140 4.47 7.03 9.73
N ASN A 141 3.81 6.70 8.61
CA ASN A 141 4.11 7.30 7.31
C ASN A 141 3.80 8.80 7.27
N ARG A 142 2.68 9.24 7.88
CA ARG A 142 2.35 10.68 8.00
C ARG A 142 3.43 11.45 8.76
N VAL A 143 3.94 10.88 9.85
CA VAL A 143 5.05 11.47 10.62
C VAL A 143 6.32 11.54 9.76
N ALA A 144 6.69 10.47 9.08
CA ALA A 144 7.84 10.45 8.17
C ALA A 144 7.72 11.49 7.04
N ALA A 145 6.53 11.65 6.46
CA ALA A 145 6.27 12.66 5.44
C ALA A 145 6.39 14.09 5.98
N LEU A 146 5.93 14.36 7.21
CA LEU A 146 6.09 15.66 7.85
C LEU A 146 7.56 16.00 8.10
N VAL A 147 8.31 15.07 8.71
CA VAL A 147 9.75 15.24 8.95
C VAL A 147 10.50 15.46 7.64
N GLY A 148 10.20 14.68 6.61
CA GLY A 148 10.82 14.83 5.30
C GLY A 148 10.57 16.21 4.66
N ARG A 149 9.34 16.74 4.77
CA ARG A 149 9.03 18.10 4.28
C ARG A 149 9.82 19.17 5.03
N GLU A 150 9.90 19.06 6.36
CA GLU A 150 10.60 20.04 7.18
C GLU A 150 12.10 20.05 6.88
N MET A 151 12.72 18.86 6.75
CA MET A 151 14.12 18.72 6.34
C MET A 151 14.39 19.37 4.98
N LEU A 152 13.54 19.11 3.98
CA LEU A 152 13.67 19.73 2.65
C LEU A 152 13.57 21.26 2.73
N GLY A 153 12.64 21.79 3.53
CA GLY A 153 12.50 23.23 3.76
C GLY A 153 13.72 23.86 4.45
N HIS A 154 14.39 23.12 5.34
CA HIS A 154 15.67 23.57 5.92
C HIS A 154 16.79 23.59 4.88
N PHE A 155 16.94 22.55 4.07
CA PHE A 155 17.97 22.52 3.02
C PHE A 155 17.78 23.63 2.00
N GLN A 156 16.54 23.88 1.55
CA GLN A 156 16.25 24.97 0.62
C GLN A 156 16.67 26.34 1.18
N ARG A 157 16.43 26.60 2.47
CA ARG A 157 16.87 27.83 3.14
C ARG A 157 18.39 27.95 3.18
N ILE A 158 19.10 26.87 3.53
CA ILE A 158 20.58 26.86 3.56
C ILE A 158 21.13 27.15 2.15
N TYR A 159 20.62 26.48 1.12
CA TYR A 159 21.05 26.72 -0.25
C TYR A 159 20.76 28.15 -0.72
N ALA A 160 19.62 28.73 -0.34
CA ALA A 160 19.30 30.12 -0.67
C ALA A 160 20.32 31.10 -0.06
N VAL A 161 20.73 30.88 1.19
CA VAL A 161 21.76 31.71 1.86
C VAL A 161 23.12 31.55 1.19
N MET A 162 23.54 30.31 0.89
CA MET A 162 24.81 30.04 0.19
C MET A 162 24.84 30.68 -1.21
N ALA A 163 23.72 30.64 -1.94
CA ALA A 163 23.60 31.25 -3.26
C ALA A 163 23.61 32.79 -3.22
N ALA A 164 23.06 33.39 -2.15
CA ALA A 164 23.08 34.84 -1.95
C ALA A 164 24.48 35.34 -1.56
N GLY A 165 25.18 34.64 -0.65
CA GLY A 165 26.53 35.02 -0.20
C GLY A 165 27.60 35.01 -1.29
N GLY A 166 27.40 34.22 -2.35
CA GLY A 166 28.28 34.23 -3.54
C GLY A 166 28.19 35.50 -4.40
N ARG A 167 27.19 36.37 -4.18
CA ARG A 167 27.03 37.63 -4.94
C ARG A 167 27.64 38.85 -4.23
N GLU A 168 28.04 38.73 -2.97
CA GLU A 168 28.57 39.83 -2.15
C GLU A 168 30.06 39.70 -1.82
N GLN A 169 30.86 39.03 -2.66
CA GLN A 169 32.30 39.31 -2.68
C GLN A 169 32.55 40.70 -3.29
N SER A 170 32.25 41.74 -2.51
CA SER A 170 32.91 43.04 -2.65
C SER A 170 34.39 42.82 -2.39
N GLY A 171 35.17 42.66 -3.45
CA GLY A 171 36.62 42.82 -3.36
C GLY A 171 36.92 44.25 -2.93
N TYR A 172 37.82 44.42 -1.96
CA TYR A 172 38.46 45.72 -1.74
C TYR A 172 39.23 46.09 -3.01
N SER A 173 38.84 47.17 -3.67
CA SER A 173 39.67 47.75 -4.72
C SER A 173 41.02 48.15 -4.12
N ARG A 174 42.09 48.08 -4.93
CA ARG A 174 43.46 48.46 -4.54
C ARG A 174 43.59 49.92 -4.05
N LEU A 175 42.53 50.73 -4.21
CA LEU A 175 42.43 52.12 -3.76
C LEU A 175 41.53 52.30 -2.50
N GLY A 176 41.08 51.22 -1.86
CA GLY A 176 40.29 51.29 -0.62
C GLY A 176 38.82 51.71 -0.80
N GLY A 177 38.35 51.87 -2.03
CA GLY A 177 36.93 52.13 -2.32
C GLY A 177 36.12 50.84 -2.43
N ALA A 178 34.93 50.80 -1.81
CA ALA A 178 33.96 49.74 -2.04
C ALA A 178 33.47 49.83 -3.50
N GLN A 179 33.89 48.88 -4.34
CA GLN A 179 33.49 48.83 -5.73
C GLN A 179 32.37 47.79 -5.86
N SER A 180 31.14 48.26 -6.08
CA SER A 180 30.00 47.37 -6.35
C SER A 180 30.22 46.72 -7.71
N GLY A 181 30.80 45.52 -7.72
CA GLY A 181 31.14 44.79 -8.93
C GLY A 181 29.88 44.45 -9.72
N ALA A 182 29.74 45.03 -10.91
CA ALA A 182 28.78 44.57 -11.91
C ALA A 182 29.13 43.11 -12.25
N GLY A 183 28.25 42.19 -11.86
CA GLY A 183 28.52 40.75 -11.80
C GLY A 183 29.02 40.16 -13.12
N ALA A 184 30.27 39.68 -13.12
CA ALA A 184 30.78 38.77 -14.12
C ALA A 184 30.23 37.36 -13.86
N ARG A 185 29.44 36.83 -14.81
CA ARG A 185 28.94 35.46 -14.78
C ARG A 185 30.08 34.49 -15.10
N LEU A 186 30.82 34.06 -14.08
CA LEU A 186 31.86 33.02 -14.18
C LEU A 186 31.26 31.62 -13.95
N PHE A 187 30.41 31.19 -14.88
CA PHE A 187 30.12 29.76 -15.06
C PHE A 187 30.32 29.43 -16.54
N GLU A 188 31.59 29.36 -16.93
CA GLU A 188 32.01 28.85 -18.23
C GLU A 188 32.85 27.59 -18.00
N VAL A 189 32.26 26.46 -18.39
CA VAL A 189 32.91 25.31 -19.04
C VAL A 189 34.08 24.65 -18.31
N THR A 190 33.79 23.52 -17.67
CA THR A 190 34.66 22.34 -17.77
C THR A 190 33.76 21.15 -18.11
N GLY A 191 33.83 20.75 -19.38
CA GLY A 191 33.36 19.44 -19.83
C GLY A 191 34.36 18.34 -19.49
#